data_AF-A0A956D072-F1
#
_entry.id   AF-A0A956D072-F1
#
_cell.length_a   1.000
_cell.length_b   1.000
_cell.length_c   1.000
_cell.angle_alpha   90.00
_cell.angle_beta   90.00
_cell.angle_gamma   90.00
#
_symmetry.space_group_name_H-M   'P 1'
#
loop_
_entity.id
_entity.type
_entity.pdbx_description
1 polymer ?
#
loop_
_entity_poly.entity_id
_entity_poly.type
_entity_poly.pdbx_seq_one_letter_code
_entity_poly.pdbx_strand_id
1 'polypeptide(L)'
;MTTTTQRIGAKAREMVEELQRSRDEVRVQIHLAGMETKDAFHDLEGRLTKFEARARDIGDEPAHELEEAFTHLRAAFQKLRAKVRD
;
A
#
# COMPACT_ATOMS: atom_id res chain seq x y z
N MET A 1 0.02 30.14 3.79
CA MET A 1 -0.85 29.01 3.39
C MET A 1 -0.05 27.69 3.34
N THR A 2 0.68 27.32 4.40
CA THR A 2 1.61 26.17 4.37
C THR A 2 1.19 24.99 5.25
N THR A 3 0.18 25.14 6.11
CA THR A 3 -0.13 24.13 7.14
C THR A 3 -0.97 22.96 6.60
N THR A 4 -1.86 23.18 5.63
CA THR A 4 -2.77 22.12 5.13
C THR A 4 -2.04 21.12 4.23
N THR A 5 -1.29 21.59 3.24
CA THR A 5 -0.48 20.75 2.34
C THR A 5 0.57 19.94 3.11
N GLN A 6 1.16 20.53 4.16
CA GLN A 6 2.14 19.83 4.99
C GLN A 6 1.53 18.66 5.78
N ARG A 7 0.28 18.79 6.26
CA ARG A 7 -0.44 17.70 6.95
C ARG A 7 -0.81 16.57 6.01
N ILE A 8 -1.33 16.88 4.81
CA ILE A 8 -1.69 15.85 3.82
C ILE A 8 -0.43 15.10 3.38
N GLY A 9 0.67 15.84 3.14
CA GLY A 9 2.00 15.29 2.88
C GLY A 9 2.48 14.31 3.96
N ALA A 10 2.32 14.65 5.24
CA ALA A 10 2.70 13.77 6.33
C ALA A 10 1.84 12.50 6.39
N LYS A 11 0.52 12.64 6.31
CA LYS A 11 -0.43 11.52 6.35
C LYS A 11 -0.18 10.51 5.21
N ALA A 12 0.07 11.00 4.00
CA ALA A 12 0.37 10.15 2.86
C ALA A 12 1.69 9.38 3.01
N ARG A 13 2.72 9.99 3.62
CA ARG A 13 3.97 9.28 3.93
C ARG A 13 3.74 8.14 4.93
N GLU A 14 2.97 8.40 5.98
CA GLU A 14 2.60 7.35 6.95
C GLU A 14 1.85 6.19 6.29
N MET A 15 0.92 6.49 5.37
CA MET A 15 0.21 5.47 4.59
C MET A 15 1.14 4.62 3.72
N VAL A 16 2.09 5.26 3.02
CA VAL A 16 3.09 4.56 2.21
C VAL A 16 3.94 3.66 3.10
N GLU A 17 4.47 4.17 4.20
CA GLU A 17 5.31 3.40 5.13
C GLU A 17 4.57 2.19 5.71
N GLU A 18 3.28 2.33 6.03
CA GLU A 18 2.47 1.22 6.52
C GLU A 18 2.26 0.13 5.45
N LEU A 19 1.97 0.53 4.21
CA LEU A 19 1.80 -0.41 3.10
C LEU A 19 3.12 -1.10 2.74
N GLN A 20 4.24 -0.38 2.77
CA GLN A 20 5.58 -0.95 2.56
C GLN A 20 5.90 -1.99 3.63
N ARG A 21 5.61 -1.69 4.91
CA ARG A 21 5.78 -2.65 6.00
C ARG A 21 4.92 -3.90 5.77
N SER A 22 3.65 -3.72 5.40
CA SER A 22 2.75 -4.83 5.10
C SER A 22 3.24 -5.68 3.93
N ARG A 23 3.74 -5.05 2.85
CA ARG A 23 4.39 -5.74 1.73
C ARG A 23 5.59 -6.55 2.22
N ASP A 24 6.48 -5.95 3.01
CA ASP A 24 7.71 -6.61 3.47
C ASP A 24 7.41 -7.82 4.35
N GLU A 25 6.41 -7.72 5.23
CA GLU A 25 5.91 -8.86 6.02
C GLU A 25 5.42 -9.99 5.12
N VAL A 26 4.60 -9.70 4.10
CA VAL A 26 4.10 -10.71 3.17
C VAL A 26 5.25 -11.29 2.34
N ARG A 27 6.19 -10.47 1.87
CA ARG A 27 7.33 -10.88 1.05
C ARG A 27 8.20 -11.93 1.74
N VAL A 28 8.38 -11.80 3.06
CA VAL A 28 9.14 -12.79 3.84
C VAL A 28 8.44 -14.16 3.82
N GLN A 29 7.11 -14.19 3.81
CA GLN A 29 6.34 -15.43 3.92
C GLN A 29 5.98 -16.02 2.53
N ILE A 30 5.92 -15.19 1.49
CA ILE A 30 5.47 -15.57 0.14
C ILE A 30 6.37 -16.62 -0.53
N HIS A 31 7.62 -16.77 -0.07
CA HIS A 31 8.60 -17.64 -0.74
C HIS A 31 8.16 -19.11 -0.74
N LEU A 32 7.45 -19.55 0.31
CA LEU A 32 6.89 -20.89 0.46
C LEU A 32 5.49 -21.04 -0.16
N ALA A 33 4.87 -19.93 -0.57
CA ALA A 33 3.52 -19.95 -1.12
C ALA A 33 3.50 -20.49 -2.56
N GLY A 34 2.33 -21.00 -2.96
CA GLY A 34 2.06 -21.44 -4.34
C GLY A 34 2.09 -20.29 -5.35
N MET A 35 2.17 -20.62 -6.64
CA MET A 35 2.25 -19.64 -7.73
C MET A 35 1.10 -18.62 -7.71
N GLU A 36 -0.14 -19.07 -7.49
CA GLU A 36 -1.31 -18.18 -7.42
C GLU A 36 -1.13 -17.05 -6.38
N THR A 37 -0.60 -17.40 -5.21
CA THR A 37 -0.35 -16.47 -4.12
C THR A 37 0.80 -15.51 -4.45
N LYS A 38 1.84 -16.00 -5.14
CA LYS A 38 2.94 -15.18 -5.64
C LYS A 38 2.49 -14.20 -6.73
N ASP A 39 1.62 -14.63 -7.65
CA ASP A 39 1.06 -13.77 -8.69
C ASP A 39 0.18 -12.67 -8.09
N ALA A 40 -0.67 -13.02 -7.13
CA ALA A 40 -1.47 -12.06 -6.38
C ALA A 40 -0.60 -11.04 -5.62
N PHE A 41 0.52 -11.49 -5.03
CA PHE A 41 1.49 -10.60 -4.41
C PHE A 41 2.09 -9.61 -5.40
N HIS A 42 2.53 -10.08 -6.56
CA HIS A 42 3.13 -9.25 -7.60
C HIS A 42 2.16 -8.17 -8.13
N ASP A 43 0.87 -8.50 -8.27
CA ASP A 43 -0.17 -7.51 -8.61
C ASP A 43 -0.28 -6.42 -7.53
N LEU A 44 -0.31 -6.81 -6.26
CA LEU A 44 -0.37 -5.86 -5.14
C LEU A 44 0.89 -4.99 -5.04
N GLU A 45 2.07 -5.52 -5.36
CA GLU A 45 3.30 -4.73 -5.46
C GLU A 45 3.18 -3.66 -6.55
N GLY A 46 2.68 -4.01 -7.73
CA GLY A 46 2.45 -3.05 -8.81
C GLY A 46 1.45 -1.95 -8.42
N ARG A 47 0.42 -2.30 -7.66
CA ARG A 47 -0.56 -1.34 -7.13
C ARG A 47 0.04 -0.44 -6.04
N LEU A 48 0.91 -0.98 -5.20
CA LEU A 48 1.66 -0.20 -4.21
C LEU A 48 2.59 0.81 -4.87
N THR A 49 3.33 0.44 -5.90
CA THR A 49 4.19 1.37 -6.64
C THR A 49 3.38 2.53 -7.25
N LYS A 50 2.19 2.26 -7.80
CA LYS A 50 1.30 3.31 -8.30
C LYS A 50 0.80 4.21 -7.18
N PHE A 51 0.44 3.64 -6.03
CA PHE A 51 0.04 4.40 -4.86
C PHE A 51 1.17 5.30 -4.34
N GLU A 52 2.41 4.82 -4.29
CA GLU A 52 3.59 5.59 -3.89
C GLU A 52 3.85 6.80 -4.80
N ALA A 53 3.65 6.64 -6.11
CA ALA A 53 3.76 7.74 -7.06
C ALA A 53 2.69 8.81 -6.80
N ARG A 54 1.43 8.39 -6.65
CA ARG A 54 0.30 9.29 -6.31
C ARG A 54 0.50 10.00 -4.97
N ALA A 55 0.96 9.27 -3.96
CA ALA A 55 1.28 9.83 -2.64
C ALA A 55 2.51 10.76 -2.67
N ARG A 56 3.30 10.81 -3.74
CA ARG A 56 4.36 11.81 -3.91
C ARG A 56 3.82 13.09 -4.55
N ASP A 57 2.85 12.96 -5.44
CA ASP A 57 2.19 14.05 -6.18
C ASP A 57 0.89 14.54 -5.51
N ILE A 58 0.88 14.63 -4.17
CA ILE A 58 -0.25 15.08 -3.33
C ILE A 58 -0.81 16.47 -3.72
N GLY A 59 -0.08 17.25 -4.52
CA GLY A 59 -0.48 18.58 -4.94
C GLY A 59 -1.81 18.66 -5.68
N ASP A 60 -2.16 17.62 -6.45
CA ASP A 60 -3.34 17.60 -7.31
C ASP A 60 -4.42 16.58 -6.91
N GLU A 61 -4.09 15.64 -6.02
CA GLU A 61 -4.99 14.52 -5.71
C GLU A 61 -5.84 14.77 -4.44
N PRO A 62 -7.16 14.53 -4.49
CA PRO A 62 -8.01 14.66 -3.31
C PRO A 62 -7.60 13.69 -2.20
N ALA A 63 -7.42 14.19 -0.97
CA ALA A 63 -7.01 13.37 0.17
C ALA A 63 -7.92 12.14 0.42
N HIS A 64 -9.22 12.24 0.11
CA HIS A 64 -10.16 11.14 0.25
C HIS A 64 -9.89 9.98 -0.73
N GLU A 65 -9.48 10.27 -1.97
CA GLU A 65 -9.15 9.23 -2.95
C GLU A 65 -7.89 8.46 -2.53
N LEU A 66 -6.91 9.18 -1.97
CA LEU A 66 -5.70 8.56 -1.43
C LEU A 66 -6.04 7.68 -0.22
N GLU A 67 -6.94 8.12 0.67
CA GLU A 67 -7.41 7.34 1.81
C GLU A 67 -8.18 6.07 1.41
N GLU A 68 -9.03 6.15 0.40
CA GLU A 68 -9.73 4.99 -0.15
C GLU A 68 -8.76 3.99 -0.79
N ALA A 69 -7.85 4.47 -1.63
CA ALA A 69 -6.83 3.63 -2.26
C ALA A 69 -5.95 2.93 -1.22
N PHE A 70 -5.54 3.66 -0.18
CA PHE A 70 -4.83 3.10 0.96
C PHE A 70 -5.63 2.00 1.64
N THR A 71 -6.89 2.26 1.97
CA THR A 71 -7.76 1.30 2.66
C THR A 71 -7.93 0.01 1.87
N HIS A 72 -8.18 0.12 0.56
CA HIS A 72 -8.30 -1.03 -0.33
C HIS A 72 -7.02 -1.84 -0.43
N LEU A 73 -5.88 -1.17 -0.59
CA LEU A 73 -4.59 -1.84 -0.74
C LEU A 73 -4.15 -2.51 0.56
N ARG A 74 -4.35 -1.84 1.70
CA ARG A 74 -4.09 -2.39 3.04
C ARG A 74 -4.92 -3.65 3.29
N ALA A 75 -6.22 -3.60 2.99
CA ALA A 75 -7.10 -4.76 3.14
C ALA A 75 -6.67 -5.93 2.24
N ALA A 76 -6.18 -5.65 1.02
CA ALA A 76 -5.68 -6.66 0.12
C ALA A 76 -4.40 -7.33 0.64
N PHE A 77 -3.42 -6.56 1.13
CA PHE A 77 -2.22 -7.12 1.77
C PHE A 77 -2.56 -7.94 3.02
N GLN A 78 -3.51 -7.50 3.84
CA GLN A 78 -3.95 -8.26 5.02
C GLN A 78 -4.58 -9.60 4.65
N LYS A 79 -5.45 -9.63 3.62
CA LYS A 79 -6.05 -10.87 3.11
C LYS A 79 -5.00 -11.82 2.56
N LEU A 80 -4.05 -11.28 1.79
CA LEU A 80 -2.96 -12.07 1.22
C LEU A 80 -2.08 -12.67 2.32
N ARG A 81 -1.73 -11.87 3.34
CA ARG A 81 -0.97 -12.33 4.51
C ARG A 81 -1.69 -13.46 5.25
N ALA A 82 -3.01 -13.36 5.42
CA ALA A 82 -3.80 -14.43 6.03
C ALA A 82 -3.71 -15.72 5.20
N LYS A 83 -3.89 -15.62 3.88
CA LYS A 83 -3.80 -16.77 2.94
C LYS A 83 -2.41 -17.43 2.92
N VAL A 84 -1.33 -16.67 3.18
CA VAL A 84 0.04 -17.21 3.21
C VAL A 84 0.35 -17.96 4.52
N ARG A 85 -0.37 -17.65 5.60
CA ARG A 85 -0.14 -18.22 6.93
C ARG A 85 -0.98 -19.48 7.22
N ASP A 86 -2.07 -19.67 6.49
CA ASP A 86 -2.85 -20.93 6.46
C ASP A 86 -2.09 -22.03 5.71
#